data_AF-A0A941JIE1-F1
#
_entry.id   AF-A0A941JIE1-F1
#
_cell.length_a   1.000
_cell.length_b   1.000
_cell.length_c   1.000
_cell.angle_alpha   90.00
_cell.angle_beta   90.00
_cell.angle_gamma   90.00
#
_symmetry.space_group_name_H-M   'P 1'
#
loop_
_entity.id
_entity.type
_entity.pdbx_description
1 polymer ?
#
loop_
_entity_poly.entity_id
_entity_poly.type
_entity_poly.pdbx_seq_one_letter_code
_entity_poly.pdbx_strand_id
1 'polypeptide(L)' 'MKGKYLGKAYSANLVPGMSYYLFENGKDYFYVSRFNNKKAHFGCYEKTPFEINEETREKSEVTFIVSSSGQISFF' A
#
# COMPACT_ATOMS: atom_id res chain seq x y z
N MET A 1 -6.14 -0.09 5.76
CA MET A 1 -4.71 -0.47 5.68
C MET A 1 -4.31 -0.62 4.22
N LYS A 2 -3.01 -0.75 3.92
CA LYS A 2 -2.55 -1.12 2.58
C LYS A 2 -1.86 -2.48 2.64
N GLY A 3 -1.94 -3.23 1.55
CA GLY A 3 -1.17 -4.45 1.41
C GLY A 3 -0.81 -4.73 -0.03
N LYS A 4 0.37 -5.35 -0.19
CA LYS A 4 0.93 -5.75 -1.47
C LYS A 4 0.41 -7.13 -1.83
N TYR A 5 -0.10 -7.27 -3.04
CA TYR A 5 -0.56 -8.58 -3.54
C TYR A 5 0.63 -9.43 -3.96
N LEU A 6 0.74 -10.66 -3.45
CA LEU A 6 1.88 -11.54 -3.74
C LEU A 6 1.70 -12.40 -5.00
N GLY A 7 0.53 -12.39 -5.64
CA GLY A 7 0.28 -13.22 -6.83
C GLY A 7 0.11 -14.72 -6.53
N LYS A 8 -0.06 -15.11 -5.26
CA LYS A 8 -0.20 -16.51 -4.84
C LYS A 8 -1.59 -17.10 -5.13
N ALA A 9 -2.60 -16.26 -5.33
CA ALA A 9 -3.91 -16.66 -5.80
C ALA A 9 -4.04 -16.30 -7.30
N TYR A 10 -4.77 -17.08 -8.08
CA TYR A 10 -5.13 -16.65 -9.44
C TYR A 10 -6.26 -15.63 -9.33
N SER A 11 -6.00 -14.37 -9.67
CA SER A 11 -7.00 -13.31 -9.71
C SER A 11 -6.81 -12.47 -10.96
N ALA A 12 -7.86 -12.30 -11.75
CA ALA A 12 -7.82 -11.50 -12.98
C ALA A 12 -7.67 -9.99 -12.71
N ASN A 13 -8.03 -9.54 -11.50
CA ASN A 13 -8.10 -8.11 -11.17
C ASN A 13 -6.94 -7.62 -10.30
N LEU A 14 -6.12 -8.53 -9.76
CA LEU A 14 -4.98 -8.20 -8.90
C LEU A 14 -3.68 -8.43 -9.64
N VAL A 15 -2.80 -7.44 -9.58
CA VAL A 15 -1.48 -7.48 -10.22
C VAL A 15 -0.45 -7.84 -9.16
N PRO A 16 0.33 -8.94 -9.33
CA PRO A 16 1.40 -9.29 -8.40
C PRO A 16 2.38 -8.13 -8.21
N GLY A 17 2.73 -7.84 -6.96
CA GLY A 17 3.60 -6.74 -6.58
C GLY A 17 2.92 -5.38 -6.39
N MET A 18 1.65 -5.23 -6.77
CA MET A 18 0.90 -3.98 -6.60
C MET A 18 0.29 -3.87 -5.19
N SER A 19 0.33 -2.66 -4.63
CA SER A 19 -0.30 -2.35 -3.34
C SER A 19 -1.72 -1.83 -3.53
N TYR A 20 -2.64 -2.32 -2.70
CA TYR A 20 -4.05 -1.93 -2.70
C TYR A 20 -4.49 -1.47 -1.31
N TYR A 21 -5.56 -0.70 -1.26
CA TYR A 21 -6.27 -0.39 -0.01
C TYR A 21 -7.12 -1.59 0.37
N LEU A 22 -6.89 -2.08 1.59
CA LEU A 22 -7.56 -3.23 2.16
C LEU A 22 -8.48 -2.78 3.28
N PHE A 23 -9.74 -3.18 3.20
CA PHE A 23 -10.76 -2.95 4.22
C PHE A 23 -11.25 -4.29 4.73
N GLU A 24 -11.29 -4.46 6.05
CA GLU A 24 -11.73 -5.71 6.65
C GLU A 24 -13.15 -6.08 6.23
N ASN A 25 -13.30 -7.36 5.90
CA ASN A 25 -14.59 -8.00 5.64
C ASN A 25 -14.65 -9.33 6.39
N GLY A 26 -14.89 -9.24 7.71
CA GLY A 26 -14.87 -10.39 8.59
C GLY A 26 -13.45 -10.90 8.87
N LYS A 27 -13.37 -12.18 9.26
CA LYS A 27 -12.14 -12.77 9.79
C LYS A 27 -11.07 -13.01 8.72
N ASP A 28 -11.49 -13.52 7.56
CA ASP A 28 -10.57 -14.11 6.57
C ASP A 28 -10.53 -13.37 5.23
N TYR A 29 -11.31 -12.28 5.08
CA TYR A 29 -11.41 -11.53 3.83
C TYR A 29 -11.15 -10.03 3.97
N PHE A 30 -10.73 -9.44 2.85
CA PHE A 30 -10.66 -8.00 2.62
C PHE A 30 -11.52 -7.60 1.43
N TYR A 31 -12.20 -6.46 1.54
CA TYR A 31 -12.57 -5.67 0.37
C TYR A 31 -11.32 -4.94 -0.13
N VAL A 32 -11.03 -5.09 -1.41
CA VAL A 32 -9.82 -4.54 -2.04
C VAL A 32 -10.19 -3.39 -2.97
N SER A 33 -9.50 -2.26 -2.83
CA SER A 33 -9.73 -1.04 -3.61
C SER A 33 -8.41 -0.44 -4.08
N ARG A 34 -8.44 0.25 -5.22
CA ARG A 34 -7.31 1.06 -5.69
C ARG A 34 -7.25 2.43 -5.00
N PHE A 35 -8.34 2.84 -4.37
CA PHE A 35 -8.49 4.13 -3.70
C PHE A 35 -8.72 3.94 -2.21
N ASN A 36 -8.42 4.96 -1.40
CA ASN A 36 -8.72 4.94 0.03
C ASN A 36 -10.23 5.15 0.30
N ASN A 37 -11.07 4.33 -0.32
CA ASN A 37 -12.51 4.40 -0.22
C ASN A 37 -13.08 2.98 -0.27
N LYS A 38 -13.69 2.54 0.84
CA LYS A 38 -14.33 1.22 0.97
C LYS A 38 -15.46 1.01 -0.04
N LYS A 39 -16.17 2.07 -0.43
CA LYS A 39 -17.25 1.99 -1.44
C LYS A 39 -16.73 1.83 -2.87
N ALA A 40 -15.45 2.11 -3.11
CA ALA A 40 -14.79 1.93 -4.41
C ALA A 40 -14.02 0.59 -4.52
N HIS A 41 -14.36 -0.39 -3.68
CA HIS A 41 -13.79 -1.73 -3.81
C HIS A 41 -14.23 -2.36 -5.13
N PHE A 42 -13.36 -3.20 -5.69
CA PHE A 42 -13.64 -3.93 -6.93
C PHE A 42 -13.69 -5.44 -6.72
N GLY A 43 -13.62 -5.90 -5.47
CA GLY A 43 -13.80 -7.29 -5.11
C GLY A 43 -13.52 -7.59 -3.65
N CYS A 44 -13.81 -8.83 -3.26
CA CYS A 44 -13.56 -9.40 -1.96
C CYS A 44 -12.57 -10.57 -2.12
N TYR A 45 -11.46 -10.53 -1.37
CA TYR A 45 -10.35 -11.48 -1.51
C TYR A 45 -9.89 -11.95 -0.14
N GLU A 46 -9.31 -13.16 -0.08
CA GLU A 46 -8.73 -13.69 1.15
C GLU A 46 -7.56 -12.83 1.64
N LYS A 47 -7.27 -12.85 2.94
CA LYS A 47 -6.15 -12.10 3.53
C LYS A 47 -4.78 -12.72 3.20
N THR A 48 -4.72 -14.05 3.09
CA THR A 48 -3.50 -14.86 2.93
C THR A 48 -2.55 -14.44 1.79
N PRO A 49 -3.02 -14.04 0.59
CA PRO A 49 -2.14 -13.64 -0.50
C PRO A 49 -1.65 -12.17 -0.42
N PHE A 50 -1.99 -11.44 0.64
CA PHE A 50 -1.54 -10.06 0.84
C PHE A 50 -0.47 -9.97 1.92
N GLU A 51 0.60 -9.24 1.63
CA GLU A 51 1.55 -8.78 2.63
C GLU A 51 1.08 -7.41 3.11
N ILE A 52 0.70 -7.31 4.40
CA ILE A 52 0.16 -6.08 4.97
C ILE A 52 1.33 -5.15 5.32
N ASN A 53 1.32 -3.96 4.73
CA ASN A 53 2.26 -2.92 5.10
C ASN A 53 1.61 -2.10 6.21
N GLU A 54 2.03 -2.30 7.46
CA GLU A 54 1.63 -1.48 8.61
C GLU A 54 2.31 -0.09 8.57
N GLU A 55 2.40 0.53 7.40
CA GLU A 55 2.95 1.88 7.27
C GLU A 55 1.87 2.90 7.65
N THR A 56 1.61 2.97 8.95
CA THR A 56 0.94 4.12 9.57
C THR A 56 2.00 4.91 10.29
N ARG A 57 2.70 5.77 9.56
CA ARG A 57 3.30 7.01 10.04
C ARG A 57 3.76 7.78 8.82
N GLU A 58 3.21 8.98 8.67
CA GLU A 58 3.66 9.98 7.71
C GLU A 58 5.18 10.05 7.73
N LYS A 59 5.84 9.49 6.73
CA LYS A 59 7.19 9.91 6.38
C LYS A 59 7.03 10.88 5.22
N SER A 60 6.72 12.12 5.57
CA SER A 60 7.11 13.26 4.75
C SER A 60 8.62 13.12 4.51
N GLU A 61 8.97 12.60 3.35
CA GLU A 61 10.36 12.43 2.95
C GLU A 61 10.93 13.82 2.68
N VAL A 62 11.45 14.48 3.72
CA VAL A 62 12.35 15.61 3.54
C VAL A 62 13.66 15.04 3.06
N THR A 63 13.86 15.02 1.74
CA THR A 63 15.13 14.68 1.11
C THR A 63 16.13 15.80 1.42
N PHE A 64 16.83 15.70 2.55
CA PHE A 64 18.10 16.43 2.71
C PHE A 64 19.16 15.71 1.89
N ILE A 65 19.37 16.18 0.67
CA ILE A 65 20.62 15.91 -0.05
C ILE A 65 21.76 16.58 0.72
N VAL A 66 22.41 15.81 1.61
CA VAL A 66 23.70 16.21 2.16
C VAL A 66 24.72 16.05 1.04
N SER A 67 24.92 17.12 0.26
CA SER A 67 26.10 17.23 -0.60
C SER A 67 27.32 17.46 0.29
N SER A 68 28.29 16.58 0.18
CA SER A 68 29.59 16.60 0.87
C SER A 68 30.50 17.74 0.39
N SER A 69 30.00 18.97 0.34
CA SER A 69 30.80 20.16 0.09
C SER A 69 30.09 21.36 0.72
N GLY A 70 30.65 21.86 1.81
CA GLY A 70 30.04 22.89 2.66
C GLY A 70 29.62 24.14 1.89
N GLN A 71 28.31 24.31 1.70
CA GLN A 71 27.60 25.58 1.72
C GLN A 71 26.09 25.28 1.72
N ILE A 72 25.39 25.75 2.74
CA ILE A 72 23.92 25.76 2.78
C ILE A 72 23.51 27.17 2.32
N SER A 73 22.88 27.27 1.16
CA SER A 73 22.25 28.50 0.68
C SER A 73 20.74 28.34 0.75
N PHE A 74 20.06 29.29 1.42
CA PHE A 74 18.60 29.39 1.46
C PHE A 74 18.11 30.22 0.27
N PHE A 75 17.21 29.68 -0.55
CA PHE A 75 16.36 30.42 -1.47
C PHE A 75 14.90 30.07 -1.19
#